data_AF-A0A671FRA6-F1
#
_entry.id   AF-A0A671FRA6-F1
#
_cell.length_a   1.000
_cell.length_b   1.000
_cell.length_c   1.000
_cell.angle_alpha   90.00
_cell.angle_beta   90.00
_cell.angle_gamma   90.00
#
_symmetry.space_group_name_H-M   'P 1'
#
loop_
_entity.id
_entity.type
_entity.pdbx_description
1 polymer ?
#
loop_
_entity_poly.entity_id
_entity_poly.type
_entity_poly.pdbx_seq_one_letter_code
_entity_poly.pdbx_strand_id
1 'polypeptide(L)' 'ETCTGAQRKIYTGGVQFEIDLPSKKVFIKSEHSVDTLLETLRKIGKTVTYLGLR' A
#
# COMPACT_ATOMS: atom_id res chain seq x y z
N GLU A 1 -4.91 22.17 -16.96
CA GLU A 1 -5.53 20.98 -16.32
C GLU A 1 -5.04 20.87 -14.89
N THR A 2 -5.95 20.94 -13.93
CA THR A 2 -5.62 20.90 -12.50
C THR A 2 -5.54 19.44 -12.06
N CYS A 3 -4.32 18.97 -11.78
CA CYS A 3 -4.05 17.61 -11.28
C CYS A 3 -4.63 17.43 -9.87
N THR A 4 -5.93 17.14 -9.80
CA THR A 4 -6.69 16.98 -8.57
C THR A 4 -6.77 15.48 -8.28
N GLY A 5 -5.86 14.98 -7.43
CA GLY A 5 -5.82 13.56 -7.02
C GLY A 5 -4.58 12.82 -7.53
N ALA A 6 -3.41 13.15 -7.01
CA ALA A 6 -2.18 12.44 -7.33
C ALA A 6 -2.14 11.08 -6.60
N GLN A 7 -2.72 10.04 -7.20
CA GLN A 7 -2.40 8.67 -6.80
C GLN A 7 -1.02 8.30 -7.34
N ARG A 8 -0.09 8.02 -6.43
CA ARG A 8 1.24 7.52 -6.79
C ARG A 8 1.20 5.99 -6.82
N LYS A 9 1.28 5.44 -8.03
CA LYS A 9 1.38 4.01 -8.29
C LYS A 9 2.86 3.63 -8.42
N ILE A 10 3.38 2.85 -7.47
CA ILE A 10 4.77 2.40 -7.46
C ILE A 10 4.77 0.90 -7.78
N TYR A 11 5.58 0.49 -8.76
CA TYR A 11 5.76 -0.90 -9.15
C TYR A 11 7.17 -1.37 -8.77
N THR A 12 7.26 -2.30 -7.83
CA THR A 12 8.55 -2.82 -7.36
C THR A 12 8.47 -4.34 -7.36
N GLY A 13 9.11 -4.98 -8.35
CA GLY A 13 9.31 -6.44 -8.37
C GLY A 13 8.04 -7.29 -8.25
N GLY A 14 6.92 -6.91 -8.88
CA GLY A 14 5.65 -7.64 -8.81
C GLY A 14 4.71 -7.19 -7.68
N VAL A 15 5.14 -6.24 -6.86
CA VAL A 15 4.29 -5.59 -5.85
C VAL A 15 3.87 -4.22 -6.35
N GLN A 16 2.55 -4.00 -6.38
CA GLN A 16 1.94 -2.75 -6.78
C GLN A 16 1.40 -2.02 -5.55
N PHE A 17 1.88 -0.80 -5.34
CA PHE A 17 1.45 0.06 -4.24
C PHE A 17 0.69 1.25 -4.78
N GLU A 18 -0.41 1.60 -4.13
CA GLU A 18 -1.20 2.78 -4.43
C GLU A 18 -1.38 3.57 -3.14
N ILE A 19 -0.92 4.82 -3.15
CA ILE A 19 -0.94 5.68 -1.96
C ILE A 19 -2.05 6.70 -2.14
N ASP A 20 -3.07 6.61 -1.29
CA ASP A 20 -4.07 7.64 -1.15
C ASP A 20 -3.62 8.63 -0.06
N LEU A 21 -2.98 9.71 -0.49
CA LEU A 21 -2.54 10.81 0.37
C LEU A 21 -3.68 11.49 1.16
N PRO A 22 -4.86 11.78 0.57
CA PRO A 22 -5.93 12.44 1.32
C PRO A 22 -6.48 11.59 2.48
N SER A 23 -6.60 10.27 2.30
CA SER A 23 -7.05 9.35 3.36
C SER A 23 -5.90 8.73 4.16
N LYS A 24 -4.64 9.04 3.81
CA LYS A 24 -3.42 8.42 4.37
C LYS A 24 -3.46 6.89 4.33
N LYS A 25 -4.00 6.31 3.26
CA LYS A 25 -4.10 4.86 3.05
C LYS A 25 -3.08 4.40 2.02
N VAL A 26 -2.62 3.16 2.20
CA VAL A 26 -1.77 2.48 1.21
C VAL A 26 -2.47 1.19 0.83
N PHE A 27 -2.79 1.05 -0.45
CA PHE A 27 -3.30 -0.18 -1.02
C PHE A 27 -2.13 -0.95 -1.63
N ILE A 28 -2.09 -2.24 -1.33
CA ILE A 28 -1.01 -3.12 -1.78
C ILE A 28 -1.68 -4.24 -2.57
N LYS A 29 -1.36 -4.33 -3.85
CA LYS A 29 -1.74 -5.43 -4.72
C LYS A 29 -0.49 -6.24 -5.02
N SER A 30 -0.47 -7.47 -4.55
CA SER A 30 0.65 -8.39 -4.68
C SER A 30 0.14 -9.80 -4.84
N GLU A 31 0.94 -10.66 -5.45
CA GLU A 31 0.74 -12.11 -5.47
C GLU A 31 1.13 -12.75 -4.12
N HIS A 32 1.89 -12.04 -3.29
CA HIS A 32 2.26 -12.51 -1.96
C HIS A 32 1.10 -12.44 -0.97
N SER A 33 1.06 -13.40 -0.04
CA SER A 33 0.08 -13.42 1.05
C SER A 33 0.17 -12.17 1.93
N VAL A 34 -0.98 -11.76 2.44
CA VAL A 34 -1.13 -10.62 3.35
C VAL A 34 -0.21 -10.73 4.56
N ASP A 35 -0.02 -11.95 5.09
CA ASP A 35 0.86 -12.23 6.24
C ASP A 35 2.32 -11.86 5.96
N THR A 36 2.86 -12.22 4.78
CA THR A 36 4.23 -11.88 4.37
C THR A 36 4.41 -10.37 4.22
N LEU A 37 3.42 -9.68 3.66
CA LEU A 37 3.42 -8.23 3.53
C LEU A 37 3.36 -7.56 4.91
N LEU A 38 2.49 -8.02 5.80
CA LEU A 38 2.37 -7.54 7.18
C LEU A 38 3.66 -7.75 7.97
N GLU A 39 4.28 -8.92 7.87
CA GLU A 39 5.56 -9.20 8.54
C GLU A 39 6.65 -8.23 8.06
N THR A 40 6.76 -8.02 6.74
CA THR A 40 7.72 -7.09 6.15
C THR A 40 7.46 -5.66 6.61
N LEU A 41 6.21 -5.21 6.63
CA LEU A 41 5.86 -3.86 7.09
C LEU A 41 6.05 -3.68 8.60
N ARG A 42 5.82 -4.72 9.41
CA ARG A 42 6.10 -4.73 10.85
C ARG A 42 7.59 -4.58 11.14
N LYS A 43 8.48 -5.14 10.31
CA LYS A 43 9.94 -4.95 10.43
C LYS A 43 10.36 -3.47 10.26
N ILE A 44 9.55 -2.66 9.58
CA ILE A 44 9.81 -1.23 9.36
C ILE A 44 9.50 -0.40 10.63
N GLY A 45 9.02 -1.03 11.71
CA GLY A 45 8.78 -0.36 13.00
C GLY A 45 7.61 0.62 12.98
N LYS A 46 6.74 0.53 11.96
CA LYS A 46 5.53 1.35 11.86
C LYS A 46 4.31 0.51 12.21
N THR A 47 3.31 1.14 12.83
CA THR A 47 2.02 0.51 13.06
C THR A 47 1.31 0.31 11.73
N VAL A 48 1.01 -0.94 11.41
CA VAL A 48 0.38 -1.34 10.13
C VAL A 48 -0.98 -1.95 10.46
N THR A 49 -2.04 -1.29 9.98
CA THR A 49 -3.41 -1.77 10.12
C THR A 49 -3.87 -2.32 8.79
N TYR A 50 -4.12 -3.63 8.72
CA TYR A 50 -4.73 -4.25 7.55
C TYR A 50 -6.21 -3.92 7.53
N LEU A 51 -6.65 -3.19 6.50
CA LEU A 51 -8.06 -2.80 6.34
C LEU A 51 -8.88 -3.83 5.56
N GLY A 52 -8.23 -4.75 4.84
CA GLY A 52 -8.90 -5.72 3.98
C GLY A 52 -9.64 -5.09 2.80
N LEU A 53 -9.70 -5.81 1.67
CA LEU A 53 -10.76 -5.60 0.69
C LEU A 53 -11.88 -6.55 1.06
N ARG A 54 -13.05 -6.00 1.43
CA ARG A 54 -14.29 -6.75 1.56
C ARG A 54 -14.98 -6.82 0.20
#